data_AF-A0A537HKW2-F1
#
_entry.id   AF-A0A537HKW2-F1
#
_cell.length_a   1.000
_cell.length_b   1.000
_cell.length_c   1.000
_cell.angle_alpha   90.00
_cell.angle_beta   90.00
_cell.angle_gamma   90.00
#
_symmetry.space_group_name_H-M   'P 1'
#
loop_
_entity.id
_entity.type
_entity.pdbx_description
1 polymer ?
#
loop_
_entity_poly.entity_id
_entity_poly.type
_entity_poly.pdbx_seq_one_letter_code
_entity_poly.pdbx_strand_id
1 'polypeptide(L)'
;MTMQPEHGIRRELSLGDVISKTFELYRRDFTKYFVLFAVVGVIIGIVTTLARQAFPLPTLPSNPTPQQVSNWFPSFLGALVLLIALISIVTVVFSPIAQGTAIKLASEQIEK
;
A
#
# COMPACT_ATOMS: atom_id res chain seq x y z
N MET A 1 48.13 14.09 25.88
CA MET A 1 46.76 13.61 25.59
C MET A 1 46.14 14.57 24.60
N THR A 2 46.24 14.26 23.31
CA THR A 2 45.67 15.08 22.24
C THR A 2 44.26 14.58 21.96
N MET A 3 43.26 15.39 22.28
CA MET A 3 41.89 15.14 21.85
C MET A 3 41.84 15.24 20.33
N GLN A 4 41.58 14.12 19.66
CA GLN A 4 41.21 14.13 18.26
C GLN A 4 39.81 14.77 18.17
N PRO A 5 39.62 15.81 17.36
CA PRO A 5 38.29 16.27 17.07
C PRO A 5 37.69 15.23 16.10
N GLU A 6 36.76 14.42 16.60
CA GLU A 6 35.79 13.67 15.80
C GLU A 6 34.94 14.71 15.03
N HIS A 7 35.53 15.31 14.00
CA HIS A 7 34.77 15.94 12.94
C HIS A 7 34.04 14.80 12.25
N GLY A 8 32.83 14.53 12.74
CA GLY A 8 31.83 13.70 12.10
C GLY A 8 31.53 14.27 10.72
N ILE A 9 32.41 14.00 9.76
CA ILE A 9 32.11 14.09 8.35
C ILE A 9 31.00 13.06 8.16
N ARG A 10 29.75 13.52 8.12
CA ARG A 10 28.62 12.78 7.57
C ARG A 10 29.00 12.44 6.14
N ARG A 11 29.73 11.35 5.97
CA ARG A 11 30.09 10.81 4.68
C ARG A 11 28.76 10.49 4.01
N GLU A 12 28.44 11.20 2.94
CA GLU A 12 27.26 10.88 2.14
C GLU A 12 27.37 9.40 1.79
N LEU A 13 26.45 8.58 2.31
CA LEU A 13 26.48 7.15 2.03
C LEU A 13 26.37 6.99 0.53
N SER A 14 27.27 6.19 -0.04
CA SER A 14 27.11 5.74 -1.41
C SER A 14 25.74 5.06 -1.54
N LEU A 15 25.11 5.20 -2.70
CA LEU A 15 23.79 4.61 -2.97
C LEU A 15 23.80 3.09 -2.71
N GLY A 16 24.93 2.42 -2.94
CA GLY A 16 25.14 1.01 -2.58
C GLY A 16 25.14 0.73 -1.08
N ASP A 17 25.77 1.60 -0.28
CA ASP A 17 25.78 1.48 1.18
C ASP A 17 24.39 1.69 1.77
N VAL A 18 23.62 2.64 1.21
CA VAL A 18 22.22 2.89 1.60
C VAL A 18 21.36 1.66 1.33
N ILE A 19 21.46 1.07 0.14
CA ILE A 19 20.68 -0.13 -0.22
C ILE A 19 21.05 -1.31 0.68
N SER A 20 22.35 -1.56 0.90
CA SER A 20 22.82 -2.67 1.74
C SER A 20 22.31 -2.53 3.17
N LYS A 21 22.44 -1.34 3.78
CA LYS A 21 21.90 -1.05 5.11
C LYS A 21 20.39 -1.22 5.15
N THR A 22 19.65 -0.70 4.16
CA THR A 22 18.20 -0.80 4.11
C THR A 22 17.74 -2.27 4.06
N PHE A 23 18.42 -3.10 3.25
CA PHE A 23 18.11 -4.51 3.14
C PHE A 23 18.43 -5.28 4.43
N GLU A 24 19.57 -4.98 5.08
CA GLU A 24 19.94 -5.56 6.36
C GLU A 24 18.91 -5.22 7.45
N LEU A 25 18.49 -3.96 7.49
CA LEU A 25 17.51 -3.46 8.45
C LEU A 25 16.12 -4.07 8.23
N TYR A 26 15.70 -4.19 6.96
CA TYR A 26 14.49 -4.91 6.58
C TYR A 26 14.57 -6.39 6.96
N ARG A 27 15.71 -7.06 6.72
CA ARG A 27 15.89 -8.47 7.07
C ARG A 27 15.89 -8.68 8.58
N ARG A 28 16.55 -7.80 9.34
CA ARG A 28 16.64 -7.86 10.80
C ARG A 28 15.27 -7.67 11.47
N ASP A 29 14.51 -6.68 11.01
CA ASP A 29 13.23 -6.29 11.58
C ASP A 29 12.04 -6.66 10.69
N PHE A 30 12.20 -7.71 9.87
CA PHE A 30 11.22 -8.14 8.86
C PHE A 30 9.81 -8.21 9.43
N THR A 31 9.64 -8.83 10.61
CA THR A 31 8.35 -8.98 11.26
C THR A 31 7.65 -7.64 11.51
N LYS A 32 8.39 -6.58 11.89
CA LYS A 32 7.79 -5.25 12.14
C LYS A 32 7.24 -4.64 10.87
N TYR A 33 8.02 -4.67 9.78
CA TYR A 33 7.57 -4.17 8.48
C TYR A 33 6.45 -5.03 7.91
N PHE A 34 6.58 -6.36 7.98
CA PHE A 34 5.57 -7.29 7.52
C PHE A 34 4.24 -7.08 8.24
N VAL A 35 4.24 -7.00 9.57
CA VAL A 35 3.01 -6.79 10.36
C VAL A 35 2.38 -5.45 10.02
N LEU A 36 3.16 -4.38 9.84
CA LEU A 36 2.64 -3.08 9.43
C LEU A 36 1.88 -3.16 8.09
N PHE A 37 2.50 -3.75 7.07
CA PHE A 37 1.85 -3.93 5.77
C PHE A 37 0.69 -4.93 5.80
N ALA A 38 0.77 -5.97 6.63
CA ALA A 38 -0.30 -6.94 6.81
C ALA A 38 -1.54 -6.30 7.44
N VAL A 39 -1.38 -5.50 8.50
CA VAL A 39 -2.49 -4.79 9.15
C VAL A 39 -3.17 -3.84 8.16
N VAL A 40 -2.38 -3.05 7.43
CA VAL A 40 -2.92 -2.14 6.40
C VAL A 40 -3.62 -2.92 5.30
N GLY A 41 -3.04 -4.04 4.84
CA GLY A 41 -3.64 -4.93 3.85
C GLY A 41 -4.98 -5.51 4.31
N VAL A 42 -5.10 -5.92 5.58
CA VAL A 42 -6.37 -6.38 6.16
C VAL A 42 -7.40 -5.27 6.17
N ILE A 43 -7.04 -4.04 6.57
CA ILE A 43 -7.97 -2.90 6.56
C ILE A 43 -8.47 -2.63 5.13
N ILE A 44 -7.58 -2.56 4.15
CA ILE A 44 -7.95 -2.38 2.73
C ILE A 44 -8.86 -3.53 2.27
N GLY A 45 -8.54 -4.77 2.64
CA GLY A 45 -9.32 -5.96 2.30
C GLY A 45 -10.74 -5.94 2.89
N ILE A 46 -10.88 -5.57 4.16
CA ILE A 46 -12.19 -5.42 4.83
C ILE A 46 -13.02 -4.34 4.12
N VAL A 47 -12.45 -3.15 3.92
CA VAL A 47 -13.17 -2.05 3.29
C VAL A 47 -13.57 -2.40 1.85
N THR A 48 -12.68 -3.05 1.09
CA THR A 48 -12.98 -3.54 -0.26
C THR A 48 -14.12 -4.55 -0.27
N THR A 49 -14.15 -5.45 0.71
CA THR A 49 -15.22 -6.45 0.84
C THR A 49 -16.56 -5.78 1.15
N LEU A 50 -16.58 -4.85 2.09
CA LEU A 50 -17.77 -4.07 2.43
C LEU A 50 -18.27 -3.24 1.24
N ALA A 51 -17.35 -2.64 0.48
CA ALA A 51 -17.68 -1.89 -0.75
C ALA A 51 -18.35 -2.80 -1.79
N ARG A 52 -17.85 -4.01 -2.01
CA ARG A 52 -18.47 -4.98 -2.94
C ARG A 52 -19.87 -5.43 -2.49
N GLN A 53 -20.09 -5.54 -1.19
CA GLN A 53 -21.40 -5.89 -0.64
C GLN A 53 -22.40 -4.72 -0.75
N ALA A 54 -21.93 -3.49 -0.51
CA ALA A 54 -22.76 -2.29 -0.61
C ALA A 54 -23.09 -1.90 -2.06
N PHE A 55 -22.17 -2.18 -2.99
CA PHE A 55 -22.31 -1.86 -4.41
C PHE A 55 -22.19 -3.14 -5.27
N PRO A 56 -23.22 -4.01 -5.25
CA PRO A 56 -23.20 -5.22 -6.05
C PRO A 56 -23.19 -4.89 -7.55
N LEU A 57 -22.33 -5.59 -8.29
CA LEU A 57 -22.29 -5.48 -9.74
C LEU A 57 -23.56 -6.09 -10.34
N PRO A 58 -24.19 -5.43 -11.33
CA PRO A 58 -25.31 -6.01 -12.06
C PRO A 58 -24.93 -7.37 -12.66
N THR A 59 -25.78 -8.37 -12.49
CA THR A 59 -25.55 -9.73 -13.03
C THR A 59 -26.38 -9.96 -14.28
N LEU A 60 -25.81 -10.67 -15.24
CA LEU A 60 -26.49 -11.09 -16.45
C LEU A 60 -27.23 -12.42 -16.22
N PRO A 61 -28.47 -12.60 -16.70
CA PRO A 61 -29.12 -13.90 -16.67
C PRO A 61 -28.38 -14.90 -17.57
N SER A 62 -28.57 -16.21 -17.32
CA SER A 62 -27.81 -17.29 -17.96
C SER A 62 -28.02 -17.41 -19.49
N ASN A 63 -29.16 -16.93 -19.99
CA ASN A 63 -29.47 -16.91 -21.43
C ASN A 63 -30.05 -15.54 -21.81
N PRO A 64 -29.20 -14.50 -21.93
CA PRO A 64 -29.64 -13.13 -22.13
C PRO A 64 -30.02 -12.87 -23.60
N THR A 65 -31.06 -12.08 -23.82
CA THR A 65 -31.34 -11.54 -25.15
C THR A 65 -30.35 -10.43 -25.50
N PRO A 66 -30.09 -10.14 -26.80
CA PRO A 66 -29.20 -9.04 -27.20
C PRO A 66 -29.58 -7.69 -26.57
N GLN A 67 -30.89 -7.40 -26.44
CA GLN A 67 -31.39 -6.22 -25.75
C GLN A 67 -31.03 -6.18 -24.26
N GLN A 68 -31.04 -7.32 -23.58
CA GLN A 68 -30.66 -7.38 -22.16
C GLN A 68 -29.17 -7.10 -21.99
N VAL A 69 -28.32 -7.56 -22.91
CA VAL A 69 -26.88 -7.26 -22.90
C VAL A 69 -26.64 -5.76 -23.09
N SER A 70 -27.30 -5.15 -24.09
CA SER A 70 -27.12 -3.72 -24.37
C SER A 70 -27.55 -2.83 -23.22
N ASN A 71 -28.59 -3.22 -22.47
CA ASN A 71 -29.08 -2.47 -21.32
C ASN A 71 -28.25 -2.72 -20.05
N TRP A 72 -27.74 -3.94 -19.87
CA TRP A 72 -26.89 -4.29 -18.74
C TRP A 72 -25.51 -3.62 -18.82
N PHE A 73 -24.89 -3.59 -20.00
CA PHE A 73 -23.52 -3.13 -20.19
C PHE A 73 -23.23 -1.73 -19.61
N PRO A 74 -24.01 -0.67 -19.92
CA PRO A 74 -23.76 0.65 -19.35
C PRO A 74 -23.99 0.68 -17.83
N SER A 75 -24.98 -0.06 -17.32
CA SER A 75 -25.22 -0.17 -15.87
C SER A 75 -24.08 -0.88 -15.16
N PHE A 76 -23.52 -1.92 -15.77
CA PHE A 76 -22.36 -2.64 -15.26
C PHE A 76 -21.13 -1.75 -15.22
N LEU A 77 -20.84 -1.02 -16.31
CA LEU A 77 -19.72 -0.08 -16.35
C LEU A 77 -19.85 1.02 -15.30
N GLY A 78 -21.05 1.59 -15.12
CA GLY A 78 -21.30 2.60 -14.09
C GLY A 78 -21.00 2.09 -12.67
N ALA A 79 -21.52 0.90 -12.33
CA ALA A 79 -21.26 0.26 -11.05
C ALA A 79 -19.77 -0.11 -10.87
N LEU A 80 -19.11 -0.59 -11.93
CA LEU A 80 -17.70 -0.95 -11.92
C LEU A 80 -16.81 0.27 -11.67
N VAL A 81 -17.05 1.38 -12.38
CA VAL A 81 -16.29 2.63 -12.20
C VAL A 81 -16.44 3.14 -10.78
N LEU A 82 -17.65 3.14 -10.22
CA LEU A 82 -17.90 3.59 -8.85
C LEU A 82 -17.19 2.71 -7.82
N LEU A 83 -17.25 1.38 -8.00
CA LEU A 83 -16.57 0.42 -7.13
C LEU A 83 -15.04 0.59 -7.19
N ILE A 84 -14.47 0.73 -8.40
CA ILE A 84 -13.03 0.96 -8.57
C ILE A 84 -12.62 2.30 -7.95
N ALA A 85 -13.40 3.37 -8.14
CA ALA A 85 -13.11 4.68 -7.57
C ALA A 85 -13.06 4.62 -6.04
N LEU A 86 -14.04 3.95 -5.42
CA LEU A 86 -14.11 3.78 -3.98
C LEU A 86 -12.92 2.99 -3.43
N ILE A 87 -12.60 1.84 -4.05
CA ILE A 87 -11.45 1.01 -3.65
C ILE A 87 -10.12 1.78 -3.84
N SER A 88 -10.02 2.57 -4.92
CA SER A 88 -8.83 3.37 -5.20
C SER A 88 -8.62 4.46 -4.16
N ILE A 89 -9.68 5.15 -3.72
CA ILE A 89 -9.60 6.16 -2.65
C ILE A 89 -9.03 5.53 -1.38
N VAL A 90 -9.55 4.37 -0.98
CA VAL A 90 -9.08 3.64 0.20
C VAL A 90 -7.61 3.27 0.05
N THR A 91 -7.22 2.72 -1.10
CA THR A 91 -5.83 2.32 -1.36
C THR A 91 -4.88 3.52 -1.33
N VAL A 92 -5.26 4.65 -1.92
CA VAL A 92 -4.48 5.89 -1.96
C VAL A 92 -4.34 6.52 -0.57
N VAL A 93 -5.31 6.34 0.33
CA VAL A 93 -5.21 6.86 1.70
C VAL A 93 -4.34 5.96 2.58
N PHE A 94 -4.57 4.64 2.54
CA PHE A 94 -3.93 3.72 3.48
C PHE A 94 -2.50 3.31 3.08
N SER A 95 -2.19 3.25 1.77
CA SER A 95 -0.84 2.84 1.32
C SER A 95 0.26 3.84 1.70
N PRO A 96 0.07 5.16 1.55
CA PRO A 96 1.07 6.15 1.99
C PRO A 96 1.28 6.15 3.50
N ILE A 97 0.25 5.84 4.30
CA ILE A 97 0.39 5.72 5.76
C ILE A 97 1.35 4.57 6.10
N ALA A 98 1.18 3.41 5.46
CA ALA A 98 2.07 2.26 5.65
C ALA A 98 3.50 2.58 5.20
N GLN A 99 3.66 3.15 4.01
CA GLN A 99 4.96 3.52 3.45
C GLN A 99 5.67 4.57 4.31
N GLY A 100 4.98 5.64 4.71
CA GLY A 100 5.51 6.68 5.57
C GLY A 100 5.92 6.17 6.94
N THR A 101 5.11 5.28 7.53
CA THR A 101 5.46 4.63 8.81
C THR A 101 6.69 3.74 8.67
N ALA A 102 6.79 2.98 7.58
CA ALA A 102 7.98 2.16 7.29
C ALA A 102 9.24 3.01 7.13
N ILE A 103 9.17 4.12 6.39
CA ILE A 103 10.30 5.06 6.22
C ILE A 103 10.71 5.65 7.58
N LYS A 104 9.74 6.06 8.40
CA LYS A 104 10.01 6.59 9.74
C LYS A 104 10.70 5.55 10.63
N LEU A 105 10.20 4.31 10.66
CA LEU A 105 10.81 3.21 11.42
C LEU A 105 12.24 2.92 10.96
N ALA A 106 12.50 2.95 9.65
CA ALA A 106 13.84 2.78 9.12
C ALA A 106 14.77 3.93 9.50
N SER A 107 14.28 5.19 9.42
CA SER A 107 15.04 6.37 9.79
C SER A 107 15.45 6.37 11.27
N GLU A 108 14.53 6.06 12.18
CA GLU A 108 14.81 6.01 13.62
C GLU A 108 15.85 4.94 13.99
N GLN A 109 15.98 3.88 13.19
CA GLN A 109 16.97 2.84 13.40
C GLN A 109 18.34 3.13 12.76
N ILE A 110 18.39 4.03 11.78
CA ILE A 110 19.63 4.46 11.15
C ILE A 110 20.26 5.62 11.93
N GLU A 111 19.44 6.46 12.56
CA GLU A 111 19.89 7.60 13.38
C GLU A 111 20.43 7.20 14.76
N LYS A 112 20.01 6.04 15.29
CA LYS A 112 20.54 5.44 16.51
C LYS A 112 21.83 4.66 16.25
#